data_AF-A0AB37X5V8-F1
#
_entry.id   AF-A0AB37X5V8-F1
#
_cell.length_a   1.000
_cell.length_b   1.000
_cell.length_c   1.000
_cell.angle_alpha   90.00
_cell.angle_beta   90.00
_cell.angle_gamma   90.00
#
_symmetry.space_group_name_H-M   'P 1'
#
loop_
_entity.id
_entity.type
_entity.pdbx_description
1 polymer ?
#
loop_
_entity_poly.entity_id
_entity_poly.type
_entity_poly.pdbx_seq_one_letter_code
_entity_poly.pdbx_strand_id
1 'polypeptide(L)'
;MDVYEYQVEDVIVPYFKAIQDNLSDGYGVGIYASRNTCSIVSEHGYSISSFVSDMSTGFSGNLGFPIPANWNYDQFAEISGYHDKWDLDRVAYSGRVSACGYVSNTSTGGYDDPDPSDSAKDPFYQWILGVENECVSEMGTIFNPLYAYRSSIGEFILEWLRKPKYWSDGSSGKQLMWHTYTPELSTSAEVAQARAVCVTVCKRQHDIRTSGVYPDIAHCATTMLGYLTWGVETRQDKYGLGDLGGWPLDLLQIWGAYTREGKGADLAQWLHAHLGSLEDGVGFGYADVLADADAWMLTKYMKEHVSEHSLSEAIKTTFSQSHTHRIARFYKSRFGGVADNVVRAFLPLLNGIDVGDANFTCTLGMLQGAANANTLPSMSEGAVLARAYAAFLANPHR
;
A
#
# COMPACT_ATOMS: atom_id res chain seq x y z
N MET A 1 -18.64 -6.05 -36.61
CA MET A 1 -18.63 -5.45 -37.96
C MET A 1 -17.21 -5.52 -38.45
N ASP A 2 -16.99 -5.94 -39.69
CA ASP A 2 -15.63 -5.95 -40.26
C ASP A 2 -15.13 -4.51 -40.46
N VAL A 3 -13.84 -4.27 -40.22
CA VAL A 3 -13.22 -2.95 -40.30
C VAL A 3 -11.95 -3.07 -41.14
N TYR A 4 -11.88 -2.34 -42.24
CA TYR A 4 -10.70 -2.33 -43.09
C TYR A 4 -9.57 -1.51 -42.47
N GLU A 5 -8.33 -1.83 -42.83
CA GLU A 5 -7.12 -1.20 -42.27
C GLU A 5 -7.16 0.33 -42.31
N TYR A 6 -7.57 0.94 -43.42
CA TYR A 6 -7.68 2.40 -43.51
C TYR A 6 -8.70 2.99 -42.51
N GLN A 7 -9.77 2.26 -42.19
CA GLN A 7 -10.75 2.67 -41.18
C GLN A 7 -10.19 2.47 -39.77
N VAL A 8 -9.30 1.49 -39.58
CA VAL A 8 -8.59 1.33 -38.31
C VAL A 8 -7.74 2.57 -38.06
N GLU A 9 -6.95 2.99 -39.04
CA GLU A 9 -6.09 4.18 -38.93
C GLU A 9 -6.88 5.49 -38.81
N ASP A 10 -7.89 5.69 -39.65
CA ASP A 10 -8.60 6.99 -39.71
C ASP A 10 -9.63 7.17 -38.58
N VAL A 11 -10.12 6.08 -37.98
CA VAL A 11 -11.25 6.13 -37.02
C VAL A 11 -10.94 5.43 -35.71
N ILE A 12 -10.45 4.19 -35.75
CA ILE A 12 -10.27 3.38 -34.54
C ILE A 12 -9.08 3.86 -33.73
N VAL A 13 -7.95 4.15 -34.36
CA VAL A 13 -6.74 4.66 -33.69
C VAL A 13 -7.01 6.00 -32.98
N PRO A 14 -7.62 7.02 -33.63
CA PRO A 14 -8.01 8.26 -32.95
C PRO A 14 -8.98 8.03 -31.77
N TYR A 15 -9.92 7.10 -31.91
CA TYR A 15 -10.86 6.75 -30.85
C TYR A 15 -10.14 6.15 -29.63
N PHE A 16 -9.24 5.19 -29.82
CA PHE A 16 -8.48 4.58 -28.73
C PHE A 16 -7.47 5.54 -28.10
N LYS A 17 -6.87 6.45 -28.88
CA LYS A 17 -6.09 7.56 -28.35
C LYS A 17 -6.92 8.42 -27.42
N ALA A 18 -8.14 8.81 -27.83
CA ALA A 18 -9.02 9.61 -27.00
C ALA A 18 -9.42 8.88 -25.71
N ILE A 19 -9.67 7.57 -25.76
CA ILE A 19 -9.91 6.77 -24.53
C ILE A 19 -8.68 6.83 -23.63
N GLN A 20 -7.48 6.53 -24.14
CA GLN A 20 -6.26 6.54 -23.34
C GLN A 20 -6.03 7.92 -22.69
N ASP A 21 -6.21 9.00 -23.44
CA ASP A 21 -5.98 10.37 -22.96
C ASP A 21 -6.97 10.78 -21.85
N ASN A 22 -8.16 10.17 -21.79
CA ASN A 22 -9.23 10.54 -20.87
C ASN A 22 -9.52 9.50 -19.77
N LEU A 23 -8.93 8.31 -19.86
CA LEU A 23 -9.07 7.29 -18.84
C LEU A 23 -8.11 7.59 -17.68
N SER A 24 -8.66 7.99 -16.53
CA SER A 24 -7.92 8.32 -15.31
C SER A 24 -7.77 7.12 -14.35
N ASP A 25 -7.19 7.35 -13.18
CA ASP A 25 -7.25 6.47 -12.00
C ASP A 25 -6.43 5.16 -12.05
N GLY A 26 -5.62 4.97 -13.08
CA GLY A 26 -4.72 3.81 -13.19
C GLY A 26 -5.35 2.60 -13.87
N TYR A 27 -6.47 2.80 -14.57
CA TYR A 27 -7.03 1.80 -15.47
C TYR A 27 -6.21 1.74 -16.77
N GLY A 28 -6.01 0.52 -17.28
CA GLY A 28 -5.41 0.29 -18.59
C GLY A 28 -6.46 0.06 -19.67
N VAL A 29 -6.18 0.55 -20.88
CA VAL A 29 -7.08 0.36 -22.03
C VAL A 29 -6.89 -1.03 -22.64
N GLY A 30 -7.98 -1.80 -22.74
CA GLY A 30 -8.03 -3.04 -23.51
C GLY A 30 -8.84 -2.88 -24.79
N ILE A 31 -8.59 -3.71 -25.80
CA ILE A 31 -9.32 -3.71 -27.07
C ILE A 31 -9.97 -5.06 -27.33
N TYR A 32 -11.24 -5.08 -27.77
CA TYR A 32 -11.89 -6.25 -28.37
C TYR A 32 -12.10 -6.02 -29.86
N ALA A 33 -11.37 -6.74 -30.72
CA ALA A 33 -11.45 -6.61 -32.17
C ALA A 33 -10.84 -7.82 -32.92
N SER A 34 -10.87 -7.78 -34.25
CA SER A 34 -10.10 -8.73 -35.08
C SER A 34 -8.59 -8.61 -34.88
N ARG A 35 -7.85 -9.66 -35.21
CA ARG A 35 -6.38 -9.75 -35.02
C ARG A 35 -5.63 -8.52 -35.51
N ASN A 36 -5.84 -8.12 -36.77
CA ASN A 36 -5.14 -6.98 -37.37
C ASN A 36 -5.42 -5.66 -36.64
N THR A 37 -6.69 -5.40 -36.31
CA THR A 37 -7.10 -4.19 -35.58
C THR A 37 -6.48 -4.13 -34.18
N CYS A 38 -6.49 -5.25 -33.45
CA CYS A 38 -5.83 -5.35 -32.15
C CYS A 38 -4.32 -5.07 -32.26
N SER A 39 -3.65 -5.62 -33.28
CA SER A 39 -2.24 -5.36 -33.54
C SER A 39 -1.97 -3.88 -33.78
N ILE A 40 -2.68 -3.24 -34.71
CA ILE A 40 -2.47 -1.82 -35.05
C ILE A 40 -2.66 -0.92 -33.82
N VAL A 41 -3.77 -1.06 -33.10
CA VAL A 41 -4.04 -0.21 -31.92
C VAL A 41 -3.01 -0.45 -30.80
N SER A 42 -2.55 -1.69 -30.62
CA SER A 42 -1.47 -2.01 -29.68
C SER A 42 -0.13 -1.43 -30.12
N GLU A 43 0.20 -1.43 -31.41
CA GLU A 43 1.45 -0.89 -31.95
C GLU A 43 1.53 0.64 -31.82
N HIS A 44 0.38 1.32 -31.90
CA HIS A 44 0.25 2.73 -31.55
C HIS A 44 0.36 3.02 -30.03
N GLY A 45 0.38 1.99 -29.19
CA GLY A 45 0.48 2.12 -27.74
C GLY A 45 -0.81 2.52 -27.03
N TYR A 46 -1.96 2.49 -27.71
CA TYR A 46 -3.25 2.92 -27.16
C TYR A 46 -4.07 1.79 -26.51
N SER A 47 -3.58 0.56 -26.59
CA SER A 47 -4.12 -0.57 -25.80
C SER A 47 -3.00 -1.41 -25.23
N ILE A 48 -3.17 -1.88 -23.99
CA ILE A 48 -2.19 -2.71 -23.28
C ILE A 48 -2.55 -4.20 -23.27
N SER A 49 -3.76 -4.55 -23.71
CA SER A 49 -4.30 -5.92 -23.65
C SER A 49 -5.33 -6.14 -24.77
N SER A 50 -5.23 -7.27 -25.48
CA SER A 50 -6.15 -7.61 -26.58
C SER A 50 -7.09 -8.75 -26.22
N PHE A 51 -8.38 -8.57 -26.50
CA PHE A 51 -9.41 -9.60 -26.54
C PHE A 51 -9.75 -9.86 -28.01
N VAL A 52 -9.29 -10.97 -28.56
CA VAL A 52 -9.37 -11.26 -30.00
C VAL A 52 -10.72 -11.87 -30.35
N SER A 53 -11.35 -11.37 -31.42
CA SER A 53 -12.63 -11.86 -31.97
C SER A 53 -12.40 -12.92 -33.06
N ASP A 54 -11.75 -14.03 -32.74
CA ASP A 54 -11.42 -15.09 -33.72
C ASP A 54 -12.63 -15.92 -34.17
N MET A 55 -13.72 -15.91 -33.41
CA MET A 55 -14.99 -16.54 -33.78
C MET A 55 -15.60 -15.91 -35.04
N SER A 56 -15.28 -14.64 -35.30
CA SER A 56 -15.70 -13.90 -36.48
C SER A 56 -14.82 -14.23 -37.69
N THR A 57 -14.91 -15.47 -38.18
CA THR A 57 -14.10 -15.98 -39.29
C THR A 57 -14.27 -15.22 -40.61
N GLY A 58 -15.35 -14.44 -40.74
CA GLY A 58 -15.63 -13.58 -41.90
C GLY A 58 -15.01 -12.19 -41.86
N PHE A 59 -14.33 -11.79 -40.77
CA PHE A 59 -13.67 -10.48 -40.70
C PHE A 59 -12.34 -10.50 -41.43
N SER A 60 -12.13 -9.56 -42.35
CA SER A 60 -10.89 -9.43 -43.11
C SER A 60 -9.68 -9.26 -42.20
N GLY A 61 -9.83 -8.58 -41.06
CA GLY A 61 -8.78 -8.44 -40.05
C GLY A 61 -8.35 -9.73 -39.34
N ASN A 62 -9.06 -10.85 -39.52
CA ASN A 62 -8.66 -12.17 -39.00
C ASN A 62 -8.00 -13.06 -40.06
N LEU A 63 -8.17 -12.73 -41.35
CA LEU A 63 -7.72 -13.56 -42.46
C LEU A 63 -6.25 -13.26 -42.79
N GLY A 64 -5.36 -14.18 -42.42
CA GLY A 64 -3.93 -14.09 -42.75
C GLY A 64 -3.09 -13.28 -41.76
N PHE A 65 -3.70 -12.70 -40.72
CA PHE A 65 -2.99 -11.99 -39.66
C PHE A 65 -2.73 -12.89 -38.45
N PRO A 66 -1.54 -12.79 -37.80
CA PRO A 66 -1.25 -13.51 -36.57
C PRO A 66 -2.04 -12.93 -35.39
N ILE A 67 -2.26 -13.74 -34.35
CA ILE A 67 -2.80 -13.25 -33.07
C ILE A 67 -1.81 -12.23 -32.49
N PRO A 68 -2.26 -11.05 -32.01
CA PRO A 68 -1.41 -9.98 -31.52
C PRO A 68 -0.59 -10.43 -30.31
N ALA A 69 0.64 -9.95 -30.20
CA ALA A 69 1.55 -10.37 -29.14
C ALA A 69 1.02 -10.07 -27.73
N ASN A 70 0.14 -9.08 -27.53
CA ASN A 70 -0.45 -8.68 -26.24
C ASN A 70 -1.81 -9.33 -25.95
N TRP A 71 -2.21 -10.40 -26.66
CA TRP A 71 -3.49 -11.06 -26.44
C TRP A 71 -3.64 -11.60 -25.00
N ASN A 72 -4.78 -11.30 -24.40
CA ASN A 72 -5.18 -11.80 -23.08
C ASN A 72 -6.36 -12.76 -23.16
N TYR A 73 -7.31 -12.46 -24.05
CA TYR A 73 -8.48 -13.29 -24.31
C TYR A 73 -8.60 -13.56 -25.81
N ASP A 74 -9.10 -14.72 -26.19
CA ASP A 74 -9.34 -15.09 -27.57
C ASP A 74 -10.67 -15.84 -27.69
N GLN A 75 -11.69 -15.20 -28.28
CA GLN A 75 -13.01 -15.78 -28.47
C GLN A 75 -13.01 -16.62 -29.74
N PHE A 76 -13.29 -17.92 -29.65
CA PHE A 76 -13.08 -18.84 -30.78
C PHE A 76 -14.29 -19.74 -31.14
N ALA A 77 -15.32 -19.79 -30.31
CA ALA A 77 -16.51 -20.61 -30.57
C ALA A 77 -17.72 -20.15 -29.77
N GLU A 78 -18.93 -20.39 -30.28
CA GLU A 78 -20.20 -20.18 -29.57
C GLU A 78 -20.81 -21.53 -29.18
N ILE A 79 -21.41 -21.60 -27.99
CA ILE A 79 -22.26 -22.70 -27.54
C ILE A 79 -23.70 -22.19 -27.55
N SER A 80 -24.50 -22.65 -28.50
CA SER A 80 -25.91 -22.25 -28.56
C SER A 80 -26.75 -22.96 -27.50
N GLY A 81 -27.73 -22.26 -26.93
CA GLY A 81 -28.70 -22.83 -25.99
C GLY A 81 -28.09 -23.31 -24.66
N TYR A 82 -27.05 -22.67 -24.18
CA TYR A 82 -26.43 -22.99 -22.89
C TYR A 82 -27.45 -22.92 -21.74
N HIS A 83 -27.62 -24.04 -21.03
CA HIS A 83 -28.68 -24.28 -20.03
C HIS A 83 -30.10 -23.92 -20.50
N ASP A 84 -30.39 -24.10 -21.79
CA ASP A 84 -31.68 -23.76 -22.42
C ASP A 84 -32.11 -22.29 -22.25
N LYS A 85 -31.15 -21.38 -22.01
CA LYS A 85 -31.44 -19.96 -21.70
C LYS A 85 -30.79 -18.96 -22.63
N TRP A 86 -29.50 -19.11 -22.93
CA TRP A 86 -28.74 -18.13 -23.73
C TRP A 86 -27.57 -18.79 -24.44
N ASP A 87 -27.03 -18.13 -25.45
CA ASP A 87 -25.82 -18.58 -26.13
C ASP A 87 -24.59 -18.14 -25.32
N LEU A 88 -23.53 -18.96 -25.33
CA LEU A 88 -22.31 -18.74 -24.54
C LEU A 88 -21.07 -18.82 -25.43
N ASP A 89 -20.33 -17.72 -25.47
CA ASP A 89 -19.05 -17.65 -26.18
C ASP A 89 -17.91 -18.27 -25.36
N ARG A 90 -17.15 -19.15 -26.01
CA ARG A 90 -15.93 -19.73 -25.47
C ARG A 90 -14.74 -18.85 -25.76
N VAL A 91 -13.99 -18.59 -24.70
CA VAL A 91 -12.82 -17.71 -24.72
C VAL A 91 -11.62 -18.47 -24.14
N ALA A 92 -10.50 -18.45 -24.85
CA ALA A 92 -9.20 -18.87 -24.32
C ALA A 92 -8.56 -17.70 -23.57
N TYR A 93 -7.82 -17.99 -22.50
CA TYR A 93 -7.22 -16.98 -21.62
C TYR A 93 -5.71 -17.20 -21.53
N SER A 94 -4.91 -16.16 -21.81
CA SER A 94 -3.44 -16.25 -21.84
C SER A 94 -2.77 -16.02 -20.49
N GLY A 95 -3.50 -15.50 -19.49
CA GLY A 95 -2.93 -15.26 -18.16
C GLY A 95 -2.18 -13.92 -18.00
N ARG A 96 -2.13 -13.06 -19.02
CA ARG A 96 -1.29 -11.86 -19.01
C ARG A 96 -1.83 -10.74 -18.12
N VAL A 97 -3.15 -10.55 -18.13
CA VAL A 97 -3.86 -9.64 -17.23
C VAL A 97 -4.88 -10.47 -16.47
N SER A 98 -4.75 -10.51 -15.14
CA SER A 98 -5.59 -11.30 -14.24
C SER A 98 -7.08 -11.08 -14.50
N ALA A 99 -7.81 -12.19 -14.67
CA ALA A 99 -9.26 -12.16 -14.80
C ALA A 99 -9.92 -11.76 -13.47
N CYS A 100 -11.05 -11.07 -13.56
CA CYS A 100 -11.92 -10.80 -12.41
C CYS A 100 -12.57 -12.12 -11.95
N GLY A 101 -12.16 -12.63 -10.79
CA GLY A 101 -12.69 -13.90 -10.23
C GLY A 101 -14.00 -13.75 -9.44
N TYR A 102 -14.38 -12.51 -9.10
CA TYR A 102 -15.57 -12.21 -8.32
C TYR A 102 -15.96 -10.73 -8.54
N VAL A 103 -17.26 -10.48 -8.73
CA VAL A 103 -17.83 -9.13 -8.73
C VAL A 103 -18.56 -8.95 -7.41
N SER A 104 -18.08 -8.03 -6.57
CA SER A 104 -18.78 -7.65 -5.34
C SER A 104 -20.08 -6.90 -5.69
N ASN A 105 -21.17 -7.24 -5.01
CA ASN A 105 -22.44 -6.48 -5.06
C ASN A 105 -22.34 -5.20 -4.20
N THR A 106 -21.26 -4.44 -4.32
CA THR A 106 -21.21 -3.12 -3.72
C THR A 106 -22.01 -2.18 -4.61
N SER A 107 -23.17 -1.76 -4.10
CA SER A 107 -24.02 -0.71 -4.67
C SER A 107 -23.16 0.44 -5.15
N THR A 108 -23.47 0.98 -6.33
CA THR A 108 -22.91 2.23 -6.89
C THR A 108 -23.32 3.46 -6.07
N GLY A 109 -23.11 3.44 -4.75
CA GLY A 109 -22.91 4.64 -3.96
C GLY A 109 -21.53 5.19 -4.31
N GLY A 110 -21.38 6.52 -4.35
CA GLY A 110 -20.05 7.13 -4.51
C GLY A 110 -19.07 6.57 -3.48
N TYR A 111 -17.77 6.59 -3.77
CA TYR A 111 -16.72 6.18 -2.85
C TYR A 111 -17.10 6.52 -1.40
N ASP A 112 -17.24 5.52 -0.52
CA ASP A 112 -17.60 5.69 0.90
C ASP A 112 -16.54 6.47 1.71
N ASP A 113 -15.52 6.99 1.02
CA ASP A 113 -14.39 7.74 1.54
C ASP A 113 -13.92 8.79 0.50
N PRO A 114 -14.67 9.91 0.32
CA PRO A 114 -14.28 10.97 -0.61
C PRO A 114 -13.08 11.76 -0.08
N ASP A 115 -12.33 12.39 -1.00
CA ASP A 115 -11.23 13.27 -0.61
C ASP A 115 -11.71 14.44 0.27
N PRO A 116 -10.97 14.80 1.33
CA PRO A 116 -11.32 15.94 2.17
C PRO A 116 -11.37 17.24 1.37
N SER A 117 -12.41 18.04 1.57
CA SER A 117 -12.53 19.37 0.94
C SER A 117 -11.42 20.35 1.35
N ASP A 118 -10.83 20.14 2.54
CA ASP A 118 -9.76 20.96 3.10
C ASP A 118 -9.02 20.16 4.18
N SER A 119 -7.80 19.71 3.88
CA SER A 119 -6.97 18.97 4.85
C SER A 119 -6.54 19.82 6.03
N ALA A 120 -6.61 21.16 5.93
CA ALA A 120 -6.32 22.03 7.06
C ALA A 120 -7.38 21.92 8.17
N LYS A 121 -8.56 21.34 7.90
CA LYS A 121 -9.59 21.10 8.92
C LYS A 121 -9.48 19.74 9.59
N ASP A 122 -8.52 18.91 9.19
CA ASP A 122 -8.31 17.59 9.79
C ASP A 122 -7.93 17.73 11.28
N PRO A 123 -8.63 17.06 12.21
CA PRO A 123 -8.36 17.18 13.65
C PRO A 123 -6.97 16.69 14.06
N PHE A 124 -6.43 15.67 13.39
CA PHE A 124 -5.10 15.16 13.67
C PHE A 124 -4.03 16.16 13.21
N TYR A 125 -4.18 16.71 12.01
CA TYR A 125 -3.34 17.81 11.52
C TYR A 125 -3.34 19.00 12.49
N GLN A 126 -4.51 19.48 12.91
CA GLN A 126 -4.64 20.63 13.81
C GLN A 126 -3.97 20.38 15.17
N TRP A 127 -4.11 19.17 15.71
CA TRP A 127 -3.45 18.78 16.94
C TRP A 127 -1.93 18.79 16.80
N ILE A 128 -1.40 18.18 15.74
CA ILE A 128 0.06 18.13 15.49
C ILE A 128 0.62 19.53 15.29
N LEU A 129 -0.03 20.37 14.46
CA LEU A 129 0.41 21.73 14.23
C LEU A 129 0.42 22.56 15.53
N GLY A 130 -0.60 22.42 16.38
CA GLY A 130 -0.67 23.08 17.68
C GLY A 130 0.50 22.68 18.59
N VAL A 131 0.78 21.38 18.68
CA VAL A 131 1.89 20.84 19.48
C VAL A 131 3.24 21.30 18.95
N GLU A 132 3.46 21.27 17.64
CA GLU A 132 4.70 21.76 17.03
C GLU A 132 4.92 23.25 17.33
N ASN A 133 3.88 24.09 17.16
CA ASN A 133 3.95 25.53 17.47
C ASN A 133 4.32 25.79 18.93
N GLU A 134 3.73 25.05 19.87
CA GLU A 134 4.07 25.17 21.28
C GLU A 134 5.49 24.67 21.59
N CYS A 135 5.92 23.54 21.02
CA CYS A 135 7.29 23.06 21.15
C CYS A 135 8.30 24.10 20.64
N VAL A 136 8.07 24.68 19.45
CA VAL A 136 8.90 25.73 18.87
C VAL A 136 8.98 26.93 19.82
N SER A 137 7.84 27.38 20.35
CA SER A 137 7.79 28.49 21.31
C SER A 137 8.60 28.20 22.58
N GLU A 138 8.43 27.04 23.19
CA GLU A 138 9.10 26.64 24.44
C GLU A 138 10.62 26.41 24.25
N MET A 139 11.04 25.93 23.08
CA MET A 139 12.46 25.81 22.72
C MET A 139 13.13 27.16 22.44
N GLY A 140 12.38 28.26 22.40
CA GLY A 140 12.90 29.63 22.37
C GLY A 140 13.73 29.97 21.13
N THR A 141 14.34 31.16 21.13
CA THR A 141 15.13 31.67 20.00
C THR A 141 16.54 31.08 19.94
N ILE A 142 17.36 31.51 18.97
CA ILE A 142 18.76 31.06 18.77
C ILE A 142 19.66 31.15 20.02
N PHE A 143 19.27 31.94 21.03
CA PHE A 143 19.99 32.05 22.30
C PHE A 143 19.64 30.94 23.31
N ASN A 144 18.59 30.15 23.06
CA ASN A 144 18.25 28.98 23.84
C ASN A 144 19.06 27.77 23.34
N PRO A 145 19.78 27.05 24.21
CA PRO A 145 20.51 25.83 23.83
C PRO A 145 19.67 24.79 23.10
N LEU A 146 18.35 24.78 23.32
CA LEU A 146 17.43 23.83 22.70
C LEU A 146 17.05 24.18 21.25
N TYR A 147 17.34 25.41 20.79
CA TYR A 147 16.99 25.87 19.44
C TYR A 147 17.52 24.94 18.33
N ALA A 148 18.71 24.38 18.52
CA ALA A 148 19.36 23.48 17.56
C ALA A 148 18.59 22.17 17.33
N TYR A 149 17.64 21.81 18.19
CA TYR A 149 16.87 20.56 18.13
C TYR A 149 15.45 20.74 17.62
N ARG A 150 15.09 21.95 17.15
CA ARG A 150 13.74 22.24 16.63
C ARG A 150 13.37 21.38 15.41
N SER A 151 14.33 21.01 14.58
CA SER A 151 14.09 20.08 13.46
C SER A 151 13.71 18.67 13.90
N SER A 152 13.94 18.30 15.17
CA SER A 152 13.59 16.99 15.74
C SER A 152 12.24 17.00 16.47
N ILE A 153 11.51 18.13 16.49
CA ILE A 153 10.21 18.24 17.16
C ILE A 153 9.24 17.16 16.69
N GLY A 154 9.13 16.95 15.36
CA GLY A 154 8.26 15.91 14.81
C GLY A 154 8.60 14.51 15.35
N GLU A 155 9.89 14.17 15.46
CA GLU A 155 10.34 12.89 16.02
C GLU A 155 10.00 12.76 17.51
N PHE A 156 10.19 13.82 18.30
CA PHE A 156 9.81 13.83 19.72
C PHE A 156 8.29 13.65 19.92
N ILE A 157 7.47 14.21 19.03
CA ILE A 157 6.02 14.02 19.04
C ILE A 157 5.68 12.55 18.72
N LEU A 158 6.30 11.97 17.69
CA LEU A 158 6.10 10.56 17.32
C LEU A 158 6.50 9.60 18.47
N GLU A 159 7.62 9.87 19.15
CA GLU A 159 8.04 9.11 20.33
C GLU A 159 7.01 9.14 21.46
N TRP A 160 6.27 10.24 21.61
CA TRP A 160 5.17 10.33 22.57
C TRP A 160 3.92 9.59 22.08
N LEU A 161 3.58 9.71 20.79
CA LEU A 161 2.38 9.12 20.19
C LEU A 161 2.38 7.58 20.20
N ARG A 162 3.55 6.93 20.07
CA ARG A 162 3.66 5.46 20.16
C ARG A 162 3.38 4.86 21.54
N LYS A 163 3.45 5.68 22.60
CA LYS A 163 3.30 5.24 24.00
C LYS A 163 1.82 5.09 24.38
N PRO A 164 1.44 4.12 25.23
CA PRO A 164 2.29 3.08 25.81
C PRO A 164 2.39 1.80 24.94
N LYS A 165 1.61 1.70 23.84
CA LYS A 165 1.39 0.47 23.07
C LYS A 165 2.70 -0.13 22.54
N TYR A 166 3.58 0.69 21.99
CA TYR A 166 4.86 0.28 21.40
C TYR A 166 6.07 0.75 22.19
N TRP A 167 5.86 1.42 23.32
CA TRP A 167 6.94 1.83 24.22
C TRP A 167 6.44 1.98 25.65
N SER A 168 6.99 1.19 26.56
CA SER A 168 6.66 1.24 27.99
C SER A 168 7.85 0.83 28.84
N ASP A 169 7.93 1.39 30.05
CA ASP A 169 8.98 1.05 31.01
C ASP A 169 8.83 -0.42 31.43
N GLY A 170 9.91 -1.21 31.29
CA GLY A 170 9.93 -2.64 31.63
C GLY A 170 10.98 -3.44 30.85
N SER A 171 11.08 -4.74 31.16
CA SER A 171 12.08 -5.67 30.60
C SER A 171 11.47 -6.88 29.87
N SER A 172 10.21 -6.81 29.47
CA SER A 172 9.61 -7.89 28.66
C SER A 172 10.28 -7.96 27.28
N GLY A 173 10.31 -9.16 26.68
CA GLY A 173 10.95 -9.37 25.37
C GLY A 173 10.38 -8.47 24.25
N LYS A 174 9.08 -8.17 24.28
CA LYS A 174 8.45 -7.24 23.33
C LYS A 174 8.89 -5.79 23.55
N GLN A 175 9.05 -5.35 24.79
CA GLN A 175 9.56 -3.99 25.10
C GLN A 175 11.01 -3.82 24.65
N LEU A 176 11.87 -4.81 24.94
CA LEU A 176 13.27 -4.77 24.52
C LEU A 176 13.40 -4.71 22.99
N MET A 177 12.52 -5.41 22.27
CA MET A 177 12.48 -5.36 20.81
C MET A 177 12.15 -3.94 20.32
N TRP A 178 11.08 -3.31 20.81
CA TRP A 178 10.72 -1.95 20.38
C TRP A 178 11.76 -0.90 20.79
N HIS A 179 12.38 -1.06 21.96
CA HIS A 179 13.48 -0.19 22.41
C HIS A 179 14.72 -0.30 21.52
N THR A 180 14.96 -1.48 20.95
CA THR A 180 16.08 -1.72 20.03
C THR A 180 15.73 -1.24 18.62
N TYR A 181 14.49 -1.47 18.17
CA TYR A 181 14.07 -1.17 16.80
C TYR A 181 13.77 0.32 16.59
N THR A 182 13.15 0.98 17.56
CA THR A 182 12.81 2.41 17.50
C THR A 182 13.41 3.14 18.70
N PRO A 183 14.74 3.16 18.87
CA PRO A 183 15.35 3.77 20.03
C PRO A 183 14.98 5.24 20.12
N GLU A 184 14.73 5.69 21.34
CA GLU A 184 14.63 7.10 21.67
C GLU A 184 15.94 7.84 21.34
N LEU A 185 15.88 9.00 20.65
CA LEU A 185 17.06 9.82 20.26
C LEU A 185 18.04 10.11 21.43
N SER A 186 19.06 9.28 21.64
CA SER A 186 19.93 9.38 22.83
C SER A 186 21.39 9.59 22.48
N THR A 187 21.85 10.84 22.57
CA THR A 187 23.30 11.13 22.60
C THR A 187 23.72 12.28 23.53
N SER A 188 22.84 13.22 23.92
CA SER A 188 23.20 14.32 24.82
C SER A 188 22.09 14.73 25.80
N ALA A 189 22.48 15.42 26.88
CA ALA A 189 21.54 15.92 27.89
C ALA A 189 20.57 16.96 27.30
N GLU A 190 21.01 17.74 26.32
CA GLU A 190 20.22 18.75 25.62
C GLU A 190 19.13 18.10 24.75
N VAL A 191 19.42 17.00 24.07
CA VAL A 191 18.39 16.24 23.31
C VAL A 191 17.31 15.72 24.26
N ALA A 192 17.71 15.18 25.42
CA ALA A 192 16.77 14.72 26.43
C ALA A 192 15.90 15.86 26.98
N GLN A 193 16.47 17.06 27.18
CA GLN A 193 15.72 18.25 27.59
C GLN A 193 14.77 18.74 26.50
N ALA A 194 15.22 18.85 25.24
CA ALA A 194 14.39 19.26 24.11
C ALA A 194 13.18 18.33 23.95
N ARG A 195 13.41 17.02 24.07
CA ARG A 195 12.31 16.05 24.07
C ARG A 195 11.38 16.20 25.25
N ALA A 196 11.91 16.40 26.47
CA ALA A 196 11.09 16.59 27.67
C ALA A 196 10.17 17.81 27.55
N VAL A 197 10.61 18.87 26.85
CA VAL A 197 9.76 20.00 26.47
C VAL A 197 8.56 19.51 25.64
N CYS A 198 8.80 18.82 24.52
CA CYS A 198 7.69 18.34 23.68
C CYS A 198 6.78 17.33 24.37
N VAL A 199 7.32 16.43 25.20
CA VAL A 199 6.51 15.53 26.04
C VAL A 199 5.61 16.31 26.99
N THR A 200 6.12 17.41 27.56
CA THR A 200 5.33 18.29 28.44
C THR A 200 4.22 18.98 27.64
N VAL A 201 4.53 19.52 26.47
CA VAL A 201 3.55 20.12 25.56
C VAL A 201 2.44 19.11 25.23
N CYS A 202 2.78 17.91 24.74
CA CYS A 202 1.80 16.87 24.42
C CYS A 202 0.89 16.51 25.60
N LYS A 203 1.43 16.46 26.83
CA LYS A 203 0.66 16.19 28.06
C LYS A 203 -0.29 17.32 28.46
N ARG A 204 -0.04 18.56 28.05
CA ARG A 204 -0.96 19.69 28.30
C ARG A 204 -2.15 19.67 27.35
N GLN A 205 -1.99 19.08 26.17
CA GLN A 205 -3.06 18.93 25.19
C GLN A 205 -4.03 17.81 25.58
N HIS A 206 -5.21 17.81 24.97
CA HIS A 206 -6.07 16.63 24.98
C HIS A 206 -5.33 15.43 24.36
N ASP A 207 -5.46 14.25 24.98
CA ASP A 207 -4.76 13.04 24.54
C ASP A 207 -5.37 12.48 23.24
N ILE A 208 -4.81 12.93 22.11
CA ILE A 208 -5.28 12.59 20.77
C ILE A 208 -5.29 11.09 20.49
N ARG A 209 -4.48 10.30 21.19
CA ARG A 209 -4.38 8.84 21.02
C ARG A 209 -5.67 8.11 21.36
N THR A 210 -6.56 8.75 22.12
CA THR A 210 -7.86 8.17 22.55
C THR A 210 -9.06 8.77 21.81
N SER A 211 -8.83 9.70 20.88
CA SER A 211 -9.88 10.48 20.24
C SER A 211 -10.58 9.78 19.06
N GLY A 212 -9.97 8.74 18.49
CA GLY A 212 -10.48 8.04 17.30
C GLY A 212 -10.41 8.84 16.00
N VAL A 213 -9.73 10.00 15.97
CA VAL A 213 -9.62 10.86 14.77
C VAL A 213 -8.73 10.25 13.67
N TYR A 214 -7.84 9.33 14.05
CA TYR A 214 -7.00 8.57 13.14
C TYR A 214 -6.96 7.11 13.61
N PRO A 215 -7.17 6.11 12.72
CA PRO A 215 -7.47 4.73 13.13
C PRO A 215 -6.44 4.07 14.06
N ASP A 216 -5.15 4.11 13.74
CA ASP A 216 -4.09 3.61 14.62
C ASP A 216 -2.88 4.56 14.67
N ILE A 217 -3.00 5.57 15.54
CA ILE A 217 -1.96 6.59 15.76
C ILE A 217 -0.66 5.96 16.28
N ALA A 218 -0.77 5.00 17.20
CA ALA A 218 0.40 4.45 17.87
C ALA A 218 1.20 3.54 16.94
N HIS A 219 0.52 2.76 16.09
CA HIS A 219 1.15 1.98 15.04
C HIS A 219 1.85 2.92 14.05
N CYS A 220 1.11 3.86 13.45
CA CYS A 220 1.66 4.80 12.47
C CYS A 220 2.90 5.53 13.02
N ALA A 221 2.83 6.06 14.25
CA ALA A 221 3.97 6.73 14.89
C ALA A 221 5.18 5.82 15.07
N THR A 222 4.98 4.55 15.44
CA THR A 222 6.07 3.59 15.60
C THR A 222 6.71 3.22 14.27
N THR A 223 5.91 3.00 13.24
CA THR A 223 6.39 2.71 11.88
C THR A 223 7.17 3.89 11.31
N MET A 224 6.71 5.13 11.54
CA MET A 224 7.45 6.35 11.18
C MET A 224 8.81 6.42 11.90
N LEU A 225 8.86 6.12 13.19
CA LEU A 225 10.13 6.07 13.94
C LEU A 225 11.08 4.99 13.40
N GLY A 226 10.54 3.85 12.94
CA GLY A 226 11.29 2.83 12.23
C GLY A 226 11.96 3.38 10.96
N TYR A 227 11.18 4.08 10.12
CA TYR A 227 11.70 4.73 8.91
C TYR A 227 12.69 5.87 9.20
N LEU A 228 12.50 6.64 10.28
CA LEU A 228 13.45 7.68 10.70
C LEU A 228 14.78 7.07 11.14
N THR A 229 14.73 5.95 11.89
CA THR A 229 15.91 5.25 12.40
C THR A 229 16.68 4.52 11.30
N TRP A 230 15.97 3.78 10.44
CA TRP A 230 16.59 2.81 9.53
C TRP A 230 16.56 3.23 8.05
N GLY A 231 15.87 4.32 7.74
CA GLY A 231 15.69 4.83 6.39
C GLY A 231 14.39 4.38 5.72
N VAL A 232 13.96 5.18 4.74
CA VAL A 232 12.80 4.93 3.89
C VAL A 232 13.28 4.20 2.64
N GLU A 233 12.87 2.96 2.44
CA GLU A 233 13.18 2.21 1.21
C GLU A 233 12.33 2.74 0.05
N THR A 234 12.98 3.05 -1.07
CA THR A 234 12.34 3.62 -2.27
C THR A 234 12.48 2.75 -3.50
N ARG A 235 13.33 1.71 -3.44
CA ARG A 235 13.39 0.66 -4.46
C ARG A 235 12.10 -0.14 -4.40
N GLN A 236 11.45 -0.25 -5.54
CA GLN A 236 10.08 -0.76 -5.59
C GLN A 236 9.98 -2.25 -5.23
N ASP A 237 11.05 -3.01 -5.43
CA ASP A 237 11.09 -4.47 -5.35
C ASP A 237 11.89 -5.02 -4.16
N LYS A 238 12.23 -4.16 -3.19
CA LYS A 238 12.97 -4.54 -1.97
C LYS A 238 12.29 -3.98 -0.74
N TYR A 239 12.39 -4.68 0.38
CA TYR A 239 12.12 -4.10 1.71
C TYR A 239 13.40 -3.52 2.30
N GLY A 240 13.26 -2.58 3.23
CA GLY A 240 14.34 -2.06 4.07
C GLY A 240 14.03 -2.28 5.55
N LEU A 241 15.03 -2.07 6.40
CA LEU A 241 14.88 -2.22 7.86
C LEU A 241 13.80 -1.29 8.44
N GLY A 242 13.56 -0.12 7.82
CA GLY A 242 12.46 0.78 8.19
C GLY A 242 11.06 0.22 7.90
N ASP A 243 10.91 -0.70 6.95
CA ASP A 243 9.63 -1.35 6.66
C ASP A 243 9.22 -2.32 7.79
N LEU A 244 10.16 -2.85 8.59
CA LEU A 244 9.87 -3.87 9.61
C LEU A 244 8.94 -3.39 10.73
N GLY A 245 8.72 -2.09 10.88
CA GLY A 245 7.75 -1.55 11.81
C GLY A 245 6.29 -1.74 11.39
N GLY A 246 6.04 -2.18 10.16
CA GLY A 246 4.71 -2.23 9.55
C GLY A 246 4.48 -3.40 8.60
N TRP A 247 4.08 -3.09 7.36
CA TRP A 247 3.49 -4.00 6.38
C TRP A 247 4.09 -5.41 6.25
N PRO A 248 5.42 -5.64 6.19
CA PRO A 248 5.92 -7.00 6.02
C PRO A 248 5.78 -7.83 7.30
N LEU A 249 5.82 -7.21 8.49
CA LEU A 249 5.55 -7.94 9.73
C LEU A 249 4.05 -8.12 9.97
N ASP A 250 3.20 -7.20 9.54
CA ASP A 250 1.74 -7.41 9.60
C ASP A 250 1.27 -8.50 8.63
N LEU A 251 1.92 -8.65 7.47
CA LEU A 251 1.73 -9.84 6.61
C LEU A 251 2.07 -11.15 7.33
N LEU A 252 3.09 -11.14 8.21
CA LEU A 252 3.42 -12.30 9.04
C LEU A 252 2.43 -12.49 10.18
N GLN A 253 1.88 -11.42 10.76
CA GLN A 253 0.85 -11.50 11.80
C GLN A 253 -0.44 -12.14 11.26
N ILE A 254 -0.91 -11.71 10.09
CA ILE A 254 -2.08 -12.30 9.45
C ILE A 254 -1.84 -13.74 8.98
N TRP A 255 -0.61 -14.06 8.54
CA TRP A 255 -0.21 -15.46 8.35
C TRP A 255 -0.38 -16.28 9.62
N GLY A 256 0.10 -15.77 10.75
CA GLY A 256 -0.07 -16.48 12.01
C GLY A 256 -1.53 -16.67 12.41
N ALA A 257 -2.39 -15.67 12.19
CA ALA A 257 -3.83 -15.81 12.37
C ALA A 257 -4.40 -16.91 11.49
N TYR A 258 -4.04 -16.94 10.20
CA TYR A 258 -4.43 -18.03 9.29
C TYR A 258 -4.00 -19.41 9.81
N THR A 259 -2.77 -19.55 10.34
CA THR A 259 -2.32 -20.85 10.88
C THR A 259 -3.06 -21.32 12.13
N ARG A 260 -3.74 -20.41 12.85
CA ARG A 260 -4.52 -20.72 14.05
C ARG A 260 -6.00 -20.94 13.73
N GLU A 261 -6.56 -20.10 12.88
CA GLU A 261 -8.01 -19.95 12.71
C GLU A 261 -8.50 -20.29 11.29
N GLY A 262 -7.64 -20.13 10.28
CA GLY A 262 -7.98 -20.34 8.87
C GLY A 262 -7.62 -21.70 8.30
N LYS A 263 -7.03 -22.61 9.11
CA LYS A 263 -6.59 -23.94 8.65
C LYS A 263 -7.74 -24.74 8.03
N GLY A 264 -7.63 -25.00 6.72
CA GLY A 264 -8.59 -25.77 5.94
C GLY A 264 -9.35 -24.94 4.90
N ALA A 265 -9.28 -23.61 4.97
CA ALA A 265 -9.69 -22.73 3.89
C ALA A 265 -8.56 -22.57 2.85
N ASP A 266 -8.91 -22.16 1.63
CA ASP A 266 -7.92 -21.67 0.68
C ASP A 266 -7.31 -20.36 1.21
N LEU A 267 -5.97 -20.24 1.19
CA LEU A 267 -5.26 -19.09 1.74
C LEU A 267 -5.66 -17.78 1.05
N ALA A 268 -5.79 -17.78 -0.28
CA ALA A 268 -6.12 -16.56 -1.02
C ALA A 268 -7.55 -16.11 -0.72
N GLN A 269 -8.50 -17.05 -0.68
CA GLN A 269 -9.89 -16.77 -0.30
C GLN A 269 -9.98 -16.28 1.15
N TRP A 270 -9.23 -16.89 2.06
CA TRP A 270 -9.22 -16.47 3.46
C TRP A 270 -8.64 -15.06 3.62
N LEU A 271 -7.51 -14.76 2.97
CA LEU A 271 -6.93 -13.42 2.98
C LEU A 271 -7.87 -12.37 2.39
N HIS A 272 -8.58 -12.69 1.31
CA HIS A 272 -9.55 -11.77 0.72
C HIS A 272 -10.67 -11.35 1.69
N ALA A 273 -11.05 -12.22 2.62
CA ALA A 273 -12.10 -11.94 3.60
C ALA A 273 -11.60 -11.22 4.87
N HIS A 274 -10.28 -11.21 5.12
CA HIS A 274 -9.71 -10.83 6.43
C HIS A 274 -8.66 -9.71 6.35
N LEU A 275 -7.85 -9.67 5.28
CA LEU A 275 -6.82 -8.65 5.10
C LEU A 275 -7.47 -7.31 4.83
N GLY A 276 -7.10 -6.29 5.62
CA GLY A 276 -7.68 -4.97 5.49
C GLY A 276 -9.14 -4.87 5.95
N SER A 277 -9.64 -5.85 6.71
CA SER A 277 -10.98 -5.79 7.32
C SER A 277 -11.08 -4.66 8.35
N LEU A 278 -12.27 -4.06 8.46
CA LEU A 278 -12.61 -3.13 9.56
C LEU A 278 -12.87 -3.85 10.89
N GLU A 279 -13.10 -5.17 10.85
CA GLU A 279 -13.24 -5.98 12.05
C GLU A 279 -11.85 -6.36 12.57
N ASP A 280 -11.53 -5.93 13.78
CA ASP A 280 -10.30 -6.31 14.47
C ASP A 280 -10.28 -7.82 14.78
N GLY A 281 -9.11 -8.46 14.69
CA GLY A 281 -8.90 -9.80 15.26
C GLY A 281 -7.89 -10.69 14.55
N VAL A 282 -7.58 -10.40 13.29
CA VAL A 282 -6.77 -11.28 12.41
C VAL A 282 -5.39 -10.74 12.04
N GLY A 283 -4.94 -9.66 12.70
CA GLY A 283 -3.54 -9.23 12.72
C GLY A 283 -3.08 -8.30 11.59
N PHE A 284 -3.88 -8.05 10.54
CA PHE A 284 -3.58 -7.02 9.54
C PHE A 284 -4.86 -6.35 9.03
N GLY A 285 -5.46 -5.52 9.88
CA GLY A 285 -6.73 -4.84 9.59
C GLY A 285 -6.56 -3.57 8.76
N TYR A 286 -7.70 -2.93 8.42
CA TYR A 286 -7.69 -1.68 7.63
C TYR A 286 -6.85 -0.57 8.27
N ALA A 287 -6.95 -0.43 9.60
CA ALA A 287 -6.23 0.59 10.37
C ALA A 287 -4.71 0.44 10.26
N ASP A 288 -4.20 -0.80 10.31
CA ASP A 288 -2.78 -1.11 10.14
C ASP A 288 -2.32 -0.85 8.71
N VAL A 289 -3.09 -1.30 7.70
CA VAL A 289 -2.75 -1.03 6.28
C VAL A 289 -2.65 0.47 6.00
N LEU A 290 -3.56 1.27 6.55
CA LEU A 290 -3.51 2.72 6.44
C LEU A 290 -2.31 3.31 7.19
N ALA A 291 -2.05 2.85 8.42
CA ALA A 291 -0.93 3.30 9.23
C ALA A 291 0.41 3.06 8.52
N ASP A 292 0.58 1.90 7.89
CA ASP A 292 1.76 1.55 7.10
C ASP A 292 1.97 2.47 5.91
N ALA A 293 0.89 2.66 5.14
CA ALA A 293 0.89 3.49 3.94
C ALA A 293 1.23 4.94 4.28
N ASP A 294 0.54 5.50 5.28
CA ASP A 294 0.76 6.86 5.75
C ASP A 294 2.16 7.01 6.35
N ALA A 295 2.62 6.08 7.20
CA ALA A 295 3.95 6.17 7.82
C ALA A 295 5.09 6.28 6.79
N TRP A 296 5.02 5.51 5.69
CA TRP A 296 6.02 5.58 4.63
C TRP A 296 5.99 6.95 3.92
N MET A 297 4.80 7.44 3.57
CA MET A 297 4.63 8.70 2.85
C MET A 297 4.99 9.92 3.71
N LEU A 298 4.54 9.93 4.97
CA LEU A 298 4.81 11.00 5.93
C LEU A 298 6.31 11.09 6.23
N THR A 299 6.97 9.95 6.50
CA THR A 299 8.40 9.96 6.81
C THR A 299 9.24 10.35 5.60
N LYS A 300 8.86 9.91 4.39
CA LYS A 300 9.50 10.36 3.14
C LYS A 300 9.43 11.88 3.02
N TYR A 301 8.24 12.47 3.22
CA TYR A 301 8.06 13.92 3.18
C TYR A 301 8.94 14.63 4.21
N MET A 302 8.93 14.19 5.47
CA MET A 302 9.73 14.80 6.54
C MET A 302 11.23 14.79 6.24
N LYS A 303 11.74 13.71 5.65
CA LYS A 303 13.17 13.61 5.27
C LYS A 303 13.53 14.52 4.10
N GLU A 304 12.60 14.77 3.18
CA GLU A 304 12.79 15.67 2.04
C GLU A 304 12.58 17.15 2.42
N HIS A 305 11.81 17.43 3.48
CA HIS A 305 11.39 18.77 3.90
C HIS A 305 11.67 19.02 5.40
N VAL A 306 12.94 18.94 5.78
CA VAL A 306 13.37 19.10 7.17
C VAL A 306 13.01 20.50 7.68
N SER A 307 12.15 20.54 8.70
CA SER A 307 11.77 21.76 9.40
C SER A 307 11.18 21.44 10.77
N GLU A 308 11.02 22.48 11.57
CA GLU A 308 10.32 22.43 12.87
C GLU A 308 8.81 22.14 12.77
N HIS A 309 8.25 22.19 11.54
CA HIS A 309 6.87 21.86 11.21
C HIS A 309 6.74 20.69 10.22
N SER A 310 7.81 19.89 10.07
CA SER A 310 7.87 18.86 9.04
C SER A 310 6.78 17.79 9.17
N LEU A 311 6.33 17.47 10.39
CA LEU A 311 5.30 16.46 10.61
C LEU A 311 3.90 17.01 10.28
N SER A 312 3.55 18.22 10.72
CA SER A 312 2.25 18.80 10.35
C SER A 312 2.13 19.08 8.85
N GLU A 313 3.20 19.55 8.20
CA GLU A 313 3.24 19.76 6.74
C GLU A 313 3.12 18.44 5.97
N ALA A 314 3.76 17.37 6.44
CA ALA A 314 3.62 16.03 5.87
C ALA A 314 2.18 15.53 5.95
N ILE A 315 1.54 15.68 7.13
CA ILE A 315 0.16 15.28 7.37
C ILE A 315 -0.79 16.09 6.50
N LYS A 316 -0.66 17.43 6.50
CA LYS A 316 -1.51 18.32 5.69
C LYS A 316 -1.49 17.95 4.21
N THR A 317 -0.30 17.67 3.68
CA THR A 317 -0.11 17.29 2.28
C THR A 317 -0.70 15.91 2.01
N THR A 318 -0.44 14.95 2.89
CA THR A 318 -0.87 13.56 2.73
C THR A 318 -2.38 13.40 2.89
N PHE A 319 -2.98 14.10 3.85
CA PHE A 319 -4.41 14.03 4.19
C PHE A 319 -5.27 14.94 3.32
N SER A 320 -4.72 15.51 2.24
CA SER A 320 -5.52 16.06 1.14
C SER A 320 -6.28 14.99 0.37
N GLN A 321 -5.96 13.72 0.62
CA GLN A 321 -6.59 12.55 0.02
C GLN A 321 -7.26 11.68 1.09
N SER A 322 -8.33 11.00 0.68
CA SER A 322 -9.06 10.01 1.47
C SER A 322 -8.17 8.83 1.87
N HIS A 323 -8.61 8.00 2.83
CA HIS A 323 -7.78 6.88 3.29
C HIS A 323 -7.55 5.87 2.15
N THR A 324 -8.59 5.57 1.38
CA THR A 324 -8.48 4.67 0.20
C THR A 324 -7.52 5.24 -0.85
N HIS A 325 -7.59 6.54 -1.16
CA HIS A 325 -6.66 7.16 -2.11
C HIS A 325 -5.22 7.19 -1.58
N ARG A 326 -5.01 7.37 -0.28
CA ARG A 326 -3.67 7.32 0.34
C ARG A 326 -3.06 5.92 0.26
N ILE A 327 -3.84 4.88 0.54
CA ILE A 327 -3.40 3.47 0.38
C ILE A 327 -3.03 3.18 -1.08
N ALA A 328 -3.87 3.59 -2.03
CA ALA A 328 -3.59 3.41 -3.46
C ALA A 328 -2.35 4.21 -3.92
N ARG A 329 -2.15 5.42 -3.39
CA ARG A 329 -0.96 6.24 -3.66
C ARG A 329 0.31 5.59 -3.10
N PHE A 330 0.23 5.01 -1.91
CA PHE A 330 1.33 4.23 -1.34
C PHE A 330 1.70 3.07 -2.26
N TYR A 331 0.73 2.30 -2.76
CA TYR A 331 1.00 1.20 -3.70
C TYR A 331 1.73 1.66 -4.97
N LYS A 332 1.22 2.73 -5.59
CA LYS A 332 1.82 3.32 -6.80
C LYS A 332 3.24 3.86 -6.53
N SER A 333 3.45 4.49 -5.38
CA SER A 333 4.73 5.15 -5.06
C SER A 333 5.80 4.20 -4.54
N ARG A 334 5.43 3.31 -3.62
CA ARG A 334 6.31 2.36 -2.94
C ARG A 334 6.65 1.16 -3.80
N PHE A 335 5.69 0.65 -4.58
CA PHE A 335 5.80 -0.59 -5.33
C PHE A 335 5.57 -0.42 -6.84
N GLY A 336 5.43 0.82 -7.32
CA GLY A 336 5.17 1.09 -8.74
C GLY A 336 3.77 0.68 -9.22
N GLY A 337 2.86 0.31 -8.30
CA GLY A 337 1.56 -0.26 -8.66
C GLY A 337 1.66 -1.67 -9.23
N VAL A 338 2.77 -2.38 -9.01
CA VAL A 338 3.05 -3.71 -9.58
C VAL A 338 3.09 -4.75 -8.48
N ALA A 339 2.22 -5.77 -8.57
CA ALA A 339 2.11 -6.81 -7.53
C ALA A 339 3.41 -7.63 -7.38
N ASP A 340 4.12 -7.87 -8.49
CA ASP A 340 5.39 -8.60 -8.48
C ASP A 340 6.49 -7.85 -7.71
N ASN A 341 6.38 -6.52 -7.57
CA ASN A 341 7.30 -5.74 -6.75
C ASN A 341 7.06 -6.00 -5.26
N VAL A 342 5.79 -6.09 -4.83
CA VAL A 342 5.43 -6.47 -3.45
C VAL A 342 5.93 -7.88 -3.14
N VAL A 343 5.75 -8.83 -4.07
CA VAL A 343 6.25 -10.21 -3.93
C VAL A 343 7.78 -10.22 -3.78
N ARG A 344 8.50 -9.53 -4.67
CA ARG A 344 9.98 -9.46 -4.62
C ARG A 344 10.49 -8.77 -3.36
N ALA A 345 9.76 -7.78 -2.84
CA ALA A 345 10.11 -7.12 -1.60
C ALA A 345 9.89 -8.03 -0.38
N PHE A 346 8.80 -8.82 -0.36
CA PHE A 346 8.42 -9.62 0.82
C PHE A 346 9.17 -10.95 0.94
N LEU A 347 9.32 -11.70 -0.16
CA LEU A 347 9.85 -13.07 -0.11
C LEU A 347 11.24 -13.21 0.55
N PRO A 348 12.21 -12.30 0.35
CA PRO A 348 13.52 -12.41 0.99
C PRO A 348 13.43 -12.47 2.52
N LEU A 349 12.50 -11.73 3.13
CA LEU A 349 12.28 -11.69 4.59
C LEU A 349 11.97 -13.08 5.16
N LEU A 350 11.34 -13.96 4.38
CA LEU A 350 10.97 -15.31 4.83
C LEU A 350 12.19 -16.21 5.09
N ASN A 351 13.36 -15.83 4.59
CA ASN A 351 14.61 -16.53 4.86
C ASN A 351 15.40 -15.92 6.04
N GLY A 352 14.92 -14.82 6.63
CA GLY A 352 15.60 -14.03 7.65
C GLY A 352 15.62 -12.54 7.30
N ILE A 353 15.91 -11.72 8.31
CA ILE A 353 16.12 -10.28 8.16
C ILE A 353 17.52 -10.05 7.55
N ASP A 354 17.55 -9.30 6.47
CA ASP A 354 18.77 -8.89 5.78
C ASP A 354 19.39 -7.69 6.50
N VAL A 355 20.70 -7.75 6.79
CA VAL A 355 21.47 -6.60 7.29
C VAL A 355 22.67 -6.41 6.36
N GLY A 356 22.58 -5.42 5.47
CA GLY A 356 23.53 -5.25 4.36
C GLY A 356 23.26 -6.27 3.25
N ASP A 357 24.31 -6.88 2.70
CA ASP A 357 24.22 -7.96 1.70
C ASP A 357 24.20 -9.36 2.32
N ALA A 358 24.09 -9.46 3.65
CA ALA A 358 24.13 -10.71 4.39
C ALA A 358 22.77 -11.01 5.06
N ASN A 359 22.29 -12.23 4.87
CA ASN A 359 21.09 -12.74 5.51
C ASN A 359 21.46 -13.27 6.92
N PHE A 360 20.83 -12.72 7.96
CA PHE A 360 21.04 -13.16 9.34
C PHE A 360 20.01 -14.22 9.72
N THR A 361 20.33 -15.49 9.48
CA THR A 361 19.46 -16.65 9.78
C THR A 361 19.08 -16.80 11.27
N CYS A 362 19.78 -16.11 12.19
CA CYS A 362 19.42 -16.05 13.61
C CYS A 362 18.14 -15.25 13.90
N THR A 363 17.53 -14.63 12.90
CA THR A 363 16.31 -13.83 13.03
C THR A 363 15.01 -14.60 12.73
N LEU A 364 15.08 -15.85 12.26
CA LEU A 364 13.88 -16.66 11.96
C LEU A 364 12.97 -16.83 13.19
N GLY A 365 13.55 -17.05 14.37
CA GLY A 365 12.79 -17.13 15.62
C GLY A 365 12.10 -15.81 15.99
N MET A 366 12.69 -14.67 15.63
CA MET A 366 12.08 -13.36 15.82
C MET A 366 10.89 -13.16 14.86
N LEU A 367 11.04 -13.56 13.60
CA LEU A 367 9.96 -13.50 12.60
C LEU A 367 8.79 -14.43 12.96
N GLN A 368 9.08 -15.63 13.47
CA GLN A 368 8.07 -16.54 14.01
C GLN A 368 7.34 -15.93 15.22
N GLY A 369 8.09 -15.27 16.10
CA GLY A 369 7.54 -14.52 17.24
C GLY A 369 6.65 -13.36 16.80
N ALA A 370 7.05 -12.61 15.78
CA ALA A 370 6.25 -11.54 15.18
C ALA A 370 4.97 -12.10 14.54
N ALA A 371 5.08 -13.21 13.82
CA ALA A 371 3.92 -13.92 13.26
C ALA A 371 2.99 -14.51 14.33
N ASN A 372 3.48 -14.73 15.56
CA ASN A 372 2.81 -15.58 16.55
C ASN A 372 2.46 -16.97 15.98
N ALA A 373 3.43 -17.55 15.25
CA ALA A 373 3.28 -18.82 14.53
C ALA A 373 4.53 -19.69 14.69
N ASN A 374 4.34 -21.02 14.70
CA ASN A 374 5.45 -21.97 14.81
C ASN A 374 6.27 -22.09 13.52
N THR A 375 5.71 -21.66 12.39
CA THR A 375 6.33 -21.75 11.06
C THR A 375 6.04 -20.48 10.28
N LEU A 376 7.03 -20.00 9.52
CA LEU A 376 6.83 -18.97 8.50
C LEU A 376 6.15 -19.58 7.27
N PRO A 377 5.50 -18.78 6.41
CA PRO A 377 4.95 -19.28 5.16
C PRO A 377 6.05 -19.82 4.26
N SER A 378 5.75 -20.85 3.47
CA SER A 378 6.59 -21.25 2.35
C SER A 378 6.69 -20.13 1.32
N MET A 379 7.67 -20.19 0.40
CA MET A 379 7.81 -19.17 -0.65
C MET A 379 6.55 -19.02 -1.52
N SER A 380 5.83 -20.12 -1.77
CA SER A 380 4.55 -20.08 -2.48
C SER A 380 3.44 -19.40 -1.67
N GLU A 381 3.33 -19.70 -0.37
CA GLU A 381 2.34 -19.05 0.50
C GLU A 381 2.68 -17.57 0.72
N GLY A 382 3.97 -17.25 0.83
CA GLY A 382 4.50 -15.89 0.88
C GLY A 382 4.13 -15.07 -0.36
N ALA A 383 4.20 -15.69 -1.54
CA ALA A 383 3.77 -15.04 -2.78
C ALA A 383 2.26 -14.80 -2.80
N VAL A 384 1.45 -15.71 -2.24
CA VAL A 384 0.00 -15.52 -2.10
C VAL A 384 -0.31 -14.37 -1.14
N LEU A 385 0.34 -14.30 0.03
CA LEU A 385 0.22 -13.19 0.98
C LEU A 385 0.53 -11.84 0.33
N ALA A 386 1.69 -11.73 -0.33
CA ALA A 386 2.10 -10.50 -0.99
C ALA A 386 1.17 -10.09 -2.15
N ARG A 387 0.64 -11.05 -2.92
CA ARG A 387 -0.32 -10.76 -3.98
C ARG A 387 -1.69 -10.35 -3.44
N ALA A 388 -2.15 -10.95 -2.35
CA ALA A 388 -3.39 -10.54 -1.69
C ALA A 388 -3.27 -9.11 -1.15
N TYR A 389 -2.14 -8.79 -0.51
CA TYR A 389 -1.84 -7.43 -0.06
C TYR A 389 -1.81 -6.44 -1.24
N ALA A 390 -1.09 -6.77 -2.32
CA ALA A 390 -1.06 -5.93 -3.52
C ALA A 390 -2.45 -5.71 -4.14
N ALA A 391 -3.32 -6.73 -4.12
CA ALA A 391 -4.69 -6.62 -4.62
C ALA A 391 -5.54 -5.68 -3.76
N PHE A 392 -5.43 -5.77 -2.42
CA PHE A 392 -6.07 -4.83 -1.51
C PHE A 392 -5.56 -3.40 -1.71
N LEU A 393 -4.24 -3.23 -1.78
CA LEU A 393 -3.59 -1.95 -2.05
C LEU A 393 -4.03 -1.31 -3.37
N ALA A 394 -4.30 -2.11 -4.40
CA ALA A 394 -4.78 -1.64 -5.70
C ALA A 394 -6.25 -1.18 -5.67
N ASN A 395 -7.08 -1.82 -4.84
CA ASN A 395 -8.51 -1.54 -4.72
C ASN A 395 -8.92 -1.49 -3.23
N PRO A 396 -8.42 -0.49 -2.47
CA PRO A 396 -8.69 -0.39 -1.05
C PRO A 396 -10.15 -0.04 -0.82
N HIS A 397 -10.76 -0.70 0.15
CA HIS A 397 -12.16 -0.53 0.51
C HIS A 397 -12.29 -0.61 2.03
N ARG A 398 -13.34 0.02 2.55
CA ARG A 398 -13.71 0.00 3.97
C ARG A 398 -14.87 -0.97 4.16
#